data_AF-A0A9W6YLV5-F1
#
_entry.id   AF-A0A9W6YLV5-F1
#
_cell.length_a   1.000
_cell.length_b   1.000
_cell.length_c   1.000
_cell.angle_alpha   90.00
_cell.angle_beta   90.00
_cell.angle_gamma   90.00
#
_symmetry.space_group_name_H-M   'P 1'
#
loop_
_entity.id
_entity.type
_entity.pdbx_description
1 polymer ?
#
loop_
_entity_poly.entity_id
_entity_poly.type
_entity_poly.pdbx_seq_one_letter_code
_entity_poly.pdbx_strand_id
1 'polypeptide(L)' 'MLDDARPTYAYDADAKQLLNYFTAPSDTSGQKLTKHLRARVHRDHVHNGLLLYSAIDDNADRVVVPDDRELKLRIT' A
#
# COMPACT_ATOMS: atom_id res chain seq x y z
N MET A 1 -10.43 7.68 10.78
CA MET A 1 -10.40 6.21 10.96
C MET A 1 -10.05 5.59 9.62
N LEU A 2 -9.28 4.49 9.57
CA LEU A 2 -8.69 3.91 8.35
C LEU A 2 -9.65 3.73 7.16
N ASP A 3 -10.95 3.64 7.40
CA ASP A 3 -11.99 3.62 6.37
C ASP A 3 -11.91 4.77 5.35
N ASP A 4 -11.43 5.95 5.76
CA ASP A 4 -11.23 7.12 4.88
C ASP A 4 -10.03 6.95 3.92
N ALA A 5 -9.11 6.02 4.20
CA ALA A 5 -7.91 5.78 3.38
C ALA A 5 -8.16 4.86 2.18
N ARG A 6 -9.20 4.01 2.25
CA ARG A 6 -9.53 3.11 1.14
C ARG A 6 -9.87 3.85 -0.16
N PRO A 7 -10.70 4.91 -0.17
CA PRO A 7 -10.97 5.64 -1.40
C PRO A 7 -9.75 6.42 -1.91
N THR A 8 -8.82 6.83 -1.04
CA THR A 8 -7.65 7.62 -1.48
C THR A 8 -6.62 6.80 -2.26
N TYR A 9 -6.60 5.48 -2.08
CA TYR A 9 -5.85 4.59 -2.96
C TYR A 9 -6.28 4.69 -4.42
N ALA A 10 -7.51 5.11 -4.71
CA ALA A 10 -7.96 5.35 -6.07
C ALA A 10 -7.34 6.60 -6.73
N TYR A 11 -6.56 7.40 -6.00
CA TYR A 11 -5.85 8.56 -6.55
C TYR A 11 -4.32 8.36 -6.58
N ASP A 12 -3.81 7.36 -5.86
CA ASP A 12 -2.38 7.07 -5.77
C ASP A 12 -1.97 5.93 -6.72
N ALA A 13 -1.10 6.25 -7.69
CA ALA A 13 -0.66 5.28 -8.69
C ALA A 13 0.13 4.11 -8.09
N ASP A 14 0.90 4.36 -7.04
CA ASP A 14 1.74 3.37 -6.35
C ASP A 14 0.85 2.37 -5.59
N ALA A 15 -0.08 2.90 -4.81
CA ALA A 15 -1.04 2.13 -4.02
C ALA A 15 -1.97 1.30 -4.92
N LYS A 16 -2.43 1.84 -6.05
CA LYS A 16 -3.20 1.06 -7.04
C LYS A 16 -2.42 -0.14 -7.56
N GLN A 17 -1.16 0.07 -7.94
CA GLN A 17 -0.33 -1.01 -8.48
C GLN A 17 -0.08 -2.09 -7.44
N LEU A 18 0.19 -1.70 -6.19
CA LEU A 18 0.34 -2.64 -5.08
C LEU A 18 -0.96 -3.39 -4.77
N LEU A 19 -2.09 -2.71 -4.65
CA LEU A 19 -3.39 -3.35 -4.40
C LEU A 19 -3.76 -4.34 -5.51
N ASN A 20 -3.56 -3.96 -6.76
CA ASN A 20 -3.81 -4.83 -7.90
C ASN A 20 -2.89 -6.06 -7.90
N TYR A 21 -1.62 -5.90 -7.50
CA TYR A 21 -0.69 -7.01 -7.31
C TYR A 21 -1.14 -7.96 -6.20
N PHE A 22 -1.50 -7.43 -5.02
CA PHE A 22 -1.93 -8.26 -3.88
C PHE A 22 -3.30 -8.92 -4.06
N THR A 23 -4.15 -8.40 -4.95
CA THR A 23 -5.43 -9.01 -5.31
C THR A 23 -5.24 -10.29 -6.13
N ALA A 24 -4.20 -10.32 -6.98
CA ALA A 24 -3.84 -11.47 -7.81
C ALA A 24 -2.31 -11.55 -7.95
N PRO A 25 -1.61 -12.06 -6.90
CA PRO A 25 -0.16 -12.14 -6.93
C PRO A 25 0.25 -13.15 -7.99
N SER A 26 1.00 -12.69 -8.98
CA SER A 26 1.47 -13.49 -10.10
C SER A 26 2.78 -12.90 -10.60
N ASP A 27 3.63 -13.72 -11.21
CA ASP A 27 4.91 -13.26 -11.74
C ASP A 27 4.69 -12.13 -12.78
N THR A 28 3.66 -12.25 -13.61
CA THR A 28 3.26 -11.22 -14.58
C THR A 28 2.77 -9.92 -13.93
N SER A 29 2.02 -9.98 -12.81
CA SER A 29 1.59 -8.77 -12.09
C SER A 29 2.76 -8.13 -11.34
N GLY A 30 3.67 -8.94 -10.80
CA GLY A 30 4.93 -8.51 -10.19
C GLY A 30 5.88 -7.84 -11.18
N GLN A 31 5.95 -8.35 -12.42
CA GLN A 31 6.73 -7.73 -13.48
C GLN A 31 6.19 -6.37 -13.92
N LYS A 32 4.88 -6.10 -13.76
CA LYS A 32 4.28 -4.79 -14.02
C LYS A 32 4.54 -3.77 -12.92
N LEU A 33 5.04 -4.20 -11.76
CA LEU A 33 5.46 -3.29 -10.70
C LEU A 33 6.76 -2.60 -11.08
N THR A 34 6.82 -1.31 -10.75
CA THR A 34 8.05 -0.52 -10.81
C THR A 34 9.12 -1.11 -9.89
N LYS A 35 10.39 -0.79 -10.17
CA LYS A 35 11.52 -1.31 -9.40
C LYS A 35 11.39 -0.99 -7.90
N HIS A 36 10.94 0.22 -7.56
CA HIS A 36 10.76 0.62 -6.16
C HIS A 36 9.60 -0.13 -5.49
N LEU A 37 8.52 -0.43 -6.22
CA LEU A 37 7.40 -1.22 -5.70
C LEU A 37 7.75 -2.68 -5.44
N ARG A 38 8.51 -3.32 -6.32
CA ARG A 38 8.95 -4.71 -6.10
C ARG A 38 9.77 -4.85 -4.81
N ALA A 39 10.58 -3.86 -4.48
CA ALA A 39 11.32 -3.83 -3.23
C ALA A 39 10.40 -3.71 -2.00
N ARG A 40 9.23 -3.08 -2.16
CA ARG A 40 8.23 -2.91 -1.11
C ARG A 40 7.29 -4.11 -0.96
N VAL A 41 7.00 -4.86 -2.01
CA VAL A 41 6.13 -6.06 -1.95
C VAL A 41 6.56 -7.08 -0.89
N HIS A 42 7.86 -7.20 -0.62
CA HIS A 42 8.36 -8.11 0.41
C HIS A 42 8.06 -7.64 1.85
N ARG A 43 7.66 -6.38 2.03
CA ARG A 43 7.38 -5.72 3.31
C ARG A 43 5.93 -5.28 3.45
N ASP A 44 5.29 -5.04 2.32
CA ASP A 44 3.89 -4.66 2.25
C ASP A 44 3.01 -5.91 2.22
N HIS A 45 1.83 -5.82 2.83
CA HIS A 45 0.77 -6.81 2.68
C HIS A 45 -0.59 -6.11 2.71
N VAL A 46 -1.62 -6.77 2.19
CA VAL A 46 -2.98 -6.22 2.20
C VAL A 46 -3.82 -6.97 3.22
N HIS A 47 -4.42 -6.22 4.15
CA HIS A 47 -5.37 -6.76 5.11
C HIS A 47 -6.68 -5.96 5.03
N ASN A 48 -7.81 -6.64 4.81
CA ASN A 48 -9.14 -6.01 4.71
C ASN A 48 -9.22 -4.84 3.70
N GLY A 49 -8.48 -4.93 2.57
CA GLY A 49 -8.41 -3.88 1.55
C GLY A 49 -7.57 -2.66 1.91
N LEU A 50 -6.80 -2.75 3.01
CA LEU A 50 -5.84 -1.73 3.43
C LEU A 50 -4.43 -2.21 3.12
N LEU A 51 -3.63 -1.32 2.54
CA LEU A 51 -2.22 -1.57 2.29
C LEU A 51 -1.43 -1.28 3.57
N LEU A 52 -0.81 -2.31 4.14
CA LEU A 52 -0.03 -2.25 5.36
C LEU A 52 1.45 -2.43 5.03
N TYR A 53 2.29 -1.67 5.72
CA TYR A 53 3.74 -1.76 5.69
C TYR A 53 4.21 -2.36 7.01
N SER A 54 4.83 -3.53 6.96
CA SER A 54 5.46 -4.13 8.14
C SER A 54 6.89 -3.60 8.27
N ALA A 55 7.14 -2.78 9.28
CA ALA A 55 8.49 -2.37 9.64
C ALA A 55 9.20 -3.56 10.31
N ILE A 56 10.23 -4.09 9.64
CA ILE A 56 11.00 -5.30 10.06
C ILE A 56 11.54 -5.23 11.50
N ASP A 57 11.67 -4.03 12.07
CA ASP A 57 12.31 -3.78 13.37
C ASP A 57 11.32 -3.40 14.51
N ASP A 58 10.13 -2.89 14.19
CA ASP A 58 9.23 -2.23 15.18
C ASP A 58 7.96 -3.06 15.49
N ASN A 59 7.75 -4.20 14.82
CA ASN A 59 6.57 -5.10 14.92
C ASN A 59 5.18 -4.42 14.79
N ALA A 60 5.13 -3.11 14.54
CA ALA A 60 3.92 -2.35 14.31
C ALA A 60 3.67 -2.24 12.81
N ASP A 61 2.59 -2.86 12.34
CA ASP A 61 2.09 -2.63 10.99
C ASP A 61 1.64 -1.16 10.85
N ARG A 62 2.19 -0.46 9.87
CA ARG A 62 1.86 0.94 9.57
C ARG A 62 1.05 0.98 8.30
N VAL A 63 -0.10 1.65 8.31
CA VAL A 63 -0.91 1.85 7.11
C VAL A 63 -0.13 2.69 6.10
N VAL A 64 -0.04 2.22 4.86
CA VAL A 64 0.46 3.05 3.77
C VAL A 64 -0.60 4.12 3.50
N VAL A 65 -0.26 5.36 3.87
CA VAL A 65 -1.05 6.54 3.53
C VAL A 65 -0.61 6.99 2.13
N PRO A 66 -1.51 7.01 1.14
CA PRO A 66 -1.20 7.49 -0.20
C PRO A 66 -0.75 8.96 -0.16
N ASP A 67 -0.21 9.50 -1.26
CA ASP A 67 0.24 10.91 -1.34
C ASP A 67 -0.91 11.94 -1.29
N ASP A 68 -2.00 11.61 -0.61
CA ASP A 68 -3.11 12.48 -0.32
C ASP A 68 -2.75 13.37 0.87
N ARG A 69 -2.41 14.62 0.56
CA ARG A 69 -1.94 15.62 1.54
C ARG A 69 -2.97 15.87 2.65
N GLU A 70 -4.26 15.79 2.34
CA GLU A 70 -5.33 15.97 3.33
C GLU A 70 -5.47 14.77 4.28
N LEU A 71 -5.22 13.55 3.79
CA LEU A 71 -5.26 12.36 4.63
C LEU A 71 -4.04 12.29 5.56
N LYS A 72 -2.86 12.70 5.07
CA LYS A 72 -1.64 12.84 5.89
C LYS A 72 -1.85 13.82 7.06
N LEU A 73 -2.64 14.87 6.87
CA LEU A 73 -2.96 15.86 7.91
C LEU A 73 -3.99 15.37 8.93
N ARG A 74 -4.84 14.40 8.58
CA ARG A 74 -5.86 13.81 9.48
C ARG A 74 -5.35 12.65 10.33
N ILE A 75 -4.20 12.08 9.99
CA ILE A 75 -3.62 10.89 10.64
C ILE A 75 -2.50 11.26 11.65
N THR A 76 -1.94 12.47 11.58
CA THR A 76 -1.04 13.08 12.60
C THR A 76 -1.83 13.50 13.83
#